data_AF-A0A534RQB5-F1
#
_entry.id   AF-A0A534RQB5-F1
#
_cell.length_a   1.000
_cell.length_b   1.000
_cell.length_c   1.000
_cell.angle_alpha   90.00
_cell.angle_beta   90.00
_cell.angle_gamma   90.00
#
_symmetry.space_group_name_H-M   'P 1'
#
loop_
_entity.id
_entity.type
_entity.pdbx_description
1 polymer ?
#
loop_
_entity_poly.entity_id
_entity_poly.type
_entity_poly.pdbx_seq_one_letter_code
_entity_poly.pdbx_strand_id
1 'polypeptide(L)'
;MPNPRLYLHETIHIIGTGSEPYKKHTAAWAARRQKGGAIVGIWQQSGSTGEWPRVVNLWEMEGWSHWAEILDKQYAGDGQPADLRAWWTRMARWRSGGFDRILEPAPYCPTRQELIEGNVRGRACLQEIATVRAGAADEYLDAVAVRWLPVAEQRGLRLVGAYRTAMRDTEAVILWSVPTFDVFTRHLSAPETREWADAARAWRTDHRETLLVPSRWSVVHPEWRPRAR
;
A
#
# COMPACT_ATOMS: atom_id res chain seq x y z
N MET A 1 5.14 -20.32 -5.05
CA MET A 1 4.08 -20.09 -6.04
C MET A 1 3.86 -18.58 -6.13
N PRO A 2 3.59 -18.01 -7.31
CA PRO A 2 3.32 -16.58 -7.43
C PRO A 2 2.11 -16.18 -6.58
N ASN A 3 2.15 -14.98 -5.99
CA ASN A 3 1.09 -14.45 -5.15
C ASN A 3 -0.23 -14.32 -5.98
N PRO A 4 -1.30 -15.09 -5.66
CA PRO A 4 -2.52 -15.11 -6.47
C PRO A 4 -3.52 -14.01 -6.07
N ARG A 5 -3.14 -13.11 -5.16
CA ARG A 5 -4.02 -12.09 -4.60
C ARG A 5 -4.17 -10.90 -5.54
N LEU A 6 -5.19 -10.10 -5.28
CA LEU A 6 -5.39 -8.79 -5.90
C LEU A 6 -5.40 -7.73 -4.81
N TYR A 7 -4.84 -6.56 -5.07
CA TYR A 7 -4.72 -5.51 -4.05
C TYR A 7 -5.45 -4.23 -4.47
N LEU A 8 -5.99 -3.52 -3.48
CA LEU A 8 -6.53 -2.18 -3.65
C LEU A 8 -5.67 -1.22 -2.83
N HIS A 9 -4.97 -0.32 -3.52
CA HIS A 9 -4.24 0.79 -2.92
C HIS A 9 -5.07 2.06 -3.04
N GLU A 10 -5.35 2.71 -1.91
CA GLU A 10 -6.13 3.95 -1.89
C GLU A 10 -5.29 5.08 -1.32
N THR A 11 -5.21 6.20 -2.04
CA THR A 11 -4.74 7.47 -1.50
C THR A 11 -5.93 8.34 -1.17
N ILE A 12 -6.13 8.64 0.11
CA ILE A 12 -7.33 9.34 0.61
C ILE A 12 -6.99 10.78 0.93
N HIS A 13 -7.78 11.72 0.39
CA HIS A 13 -7.68 13.15 0.71
C HIS A 13 -8.43 13.43 2.01
N ILE A 14 -7.70 13.83 3.04
CA ILE A 14 -8.26 14.07 4.37
C ILE A 14 -8.71 15.53 4.52
N ILE A 15 -9.80 15.75 5.24
CA ILE A 15 -10.29 17.07 5.62
C ILE A 15 -9.72 17.42 7.00
N GLY A 16 -8.98 18.53 7.08
CA GLY A 16 -8.43 19.05 8.34
C GLY A 16 -7.66 17.99 9.13
N THR A 17 -8.03 17.81 10.40
CA THR A 17 -7.43 16.82 11.32
C THR A 17 -8.14 15.45 11.31
N GLY A 18 -8.93 15.16 10.28
CA GLY A 18 -9.80 13.97 10.20
C GLY A 18 -9.09 12.62 10.03
N SER A 19 -7.76 12.56 9.98
CA SER A 19 -7.05 11.33 9.65
C SER A 19 -7.21 10.24 10.71
N GLU A 20 -7.06 10.56 11.98
CA GLU A 20 -7.18 9.56 13.06
C GLU A 20 -8.58 8.92 13.15
N PRO A 21 -9.69 9.69 13.18
CA PRO A 21 -11.03 9.09 13.16
C PRO A 21 -11.31 8.32 11.85
N TYR A 22 -10.79 8.77 10.71
CA TYR A 22 -10.88 8.04 9.44
C TYR A 22 -10.22 6.66 9.53
N LYS A 23 -8.95 6.61 9.98
CA LYS A 23 -8.19 5.36 10.11
C LYS A 23 -8.86 4.38 11.08
N LYS A 24 -9.32 4.89 12.23
CA LYS A 24 -10.07 4.08 13.22
C LYS A 24 -11.33 3.47 12.63
N HIS A 25 -12.12 4.26 11.89
CA HIS A 25 -13.38 3.83 11.29
C HIS A 25 -13.15 2.83 10.15
N THR A 26 -12.10 3.00 9.35
CA THR A 26 -11.66 2.05 8.33
C THR A 26 -11.22 0.73 8.94
N ALA A 27 -10.41 0.75 10.00
CA ALA A 27 -9.97 -0.45 10.68
C ALA A 27 -11.12 -1.22 11.34
N ALA A 28 -12.09 -0.51 11.94
CA ALA A 28 -13.28 -1.12 12.52
C ALA A 28 -14.13 -1.82 11.45
N TRP A 29 -14.21 -1.25 10.25
CA TRP A 29 -14.87 -1.86 9.10
C TRP A 29 -14.16 -3.13 8.62
N ALA A 30 -12.84 -3.06 8.44
CA ALA A 30 -12.02 -4.21 8.06
C ALA A 30 -12.18 -5.38 9.04
N ALA A 31 -12.23 -5.09 10.35
CA ALA A 31 -12.39 -6.11 11.38
C ALA A 31 -13.79 -6.76 11.39
N ARG A 32 -14.83 -6.10 10.87
CA ARG A 32 -16.22 -6.60 10.87
C ARG A 32 -16.53 -7.47 9.65
N ARG A 33 -15.83 -7.27 8.53
CA ARG A 33 -16.14 -7.92 7.26
C ARG A 33 -15.31 -9.19 7.09
N GLN A 34 -15.98 -10.35 7.08
CA GLN A 34 -15.37 -11.63 6.70
C GLN A 34 -15.28 -11.81 5.18
N LYS A 35 -16.16 -11.14 4.41
CA LYS A 35 -16.25 -11.20 2.93
C LYS A 35 -15.95 -9.84 2.27
N GLY A 36 -14.92 -9.16 2.75
CA GLY A 36 -14.35 -7.97 2.13
C GLY A 36 -12.83 -8.10 2.13
N GLY A 37 -12.12 -7.26 1.37
CA GLY A 37 -10.66 -7.28 1.37
C GLY A 37 -10.09 -7.17 2.80
N ALA A 38 -9.01 -7.91 3.06
CA ALA A 38 -8.30 -7.87 4.33
C ALA A 38 -7.32 -6.69 4.35
N ILE A 39 -7.32 -5.90 5.43
CA ILE A 39 -6.41 -4.75 5.52
C ILE A 39 -4.96 -5.22 5.74
N VAL A 40 -4.06 -4.82 4.83
CA VAL A 40 -2.61 -4.98 4.99
C VAL A 40 -2.09 -3.82 5.82
N GLY A 41 -2.42 -2.60 5.43
CA GLY A 41 -2.02 -1.42 6.21
C GLY A 41 -2.86 -0.18 5.94
N ILE A 42 -2.82 0.70 6.94
CA ILE A 42 -3.39 2.03 6.95
C ILE A 42 -2.30 2.97 7.47
N TRP A 43 -1.86 3.91 6.65
CA TRP A 43 -0.77 4.83 6.98
C TRP A 43 -1.19 6.30 6.91
N GLN A 44 -0.56 7.12 7.72
CA GLN A 44 -0.56 8.58 7.56
C GLN A 44 0.61 8.95 6.64
N GLN A 45 0.36 9.69 5.56
CA GLN A 45 1.45 10.27 4.77
C GLN A 45 2.09 11.44 5.53
N SER A 46 3.42 11.49 5.54
CA SER A 46 4.21 12.60 6.07
C SER A 46 4.11 13.81 5.15
N GLY A 47 3.72 14.96 5.70
CA GLY A 47 3.54 16.20 4.94
C GLY A 47 4.81 16.79 4.34
N SER A 48 5.99 16.43 4.88
CA SER A 48 7.27 16.88 4.32
C SER A 48 7.70 16.08 3.09
N THR A 49 6.98 15.01 2.74
CA THR A 49 7.37 14.08 1.65
C THR A 49 6.31 13.96 0.57
N GLY A 50 5.17 14.63 0.68
CA GLY A 50 4.12 14.63 -0.32
C GLY A 50 2.93 15.49 0.10
N GLU A 51 1.85 15.44 -0.67
CA GLU A 51 0.63 16.18 -0.36
C GLU A 51 0.04 15.78 1.01
N TRP A 52 -0.45 16.77 1.77
CA TRP A 52 -1.00 16.55 3.09
C TRP A 52 -2.24 17.43 3.33
N PRO A 53 -3.20 16.95 4.13
CA PRO A 53 -3.21 15.66 4.82
C PRO A 53 -3.72 14.49 3.94
N ARG A 54 -2.98 13.37 3.93
CA ARG A 54 -3.35 12.15 3.21
C ARG A 54 -3.24 10.89 4.08
N VAL A 55 -4.14 9.94 3.84
CA VAL A 55 -4.06 8.56 4.39
C VAL A 55 -3.90 7.60 3.22
N VAL A 56 -3.07 6.57 3.39
CA VAL A 56 -2.92 5.48 2.42
C VAL A 56 -3.49 4.21 3.02
N ASN A 57 -4.34 3.51 2.28
CA ASN A 57 -4.81 2.17 2.62
C ASN A 57 -4.26 1.15 1.62
N LEU A 58 -4.00 -0.07 2.09
CA LEU A 58 -3.74 -1.23 1.23
C LEU A 58 -4.59 -2.41 1.70
N TRP A 59 -5.42 -2.92 0.80
CA TRP A 59 -6.27 -4.08 1.01
C TRP A 59 -5.80 -5.25 0.16
N GLU A 60 -5.96 -6.46 0.67
CA GLU A 60 -5.73 -7.73 -0.03
C GLU A 60 -7.06 -8.44 -0.29
N MET A 61 -7.28 -8.92 -1.51
CA MET A 61 -8.48 -9.62 -1.96
C MET A 61 -8.12 -11.02 -2.49
N GLU A 62 -9.07 -11.94 -2.44
CA GLU A 62 -9.03 -13.28 -3.07
C GLU A 62 -9.16 -13.20 -4.61
N GLY A 63 -8.27 -12.46 -5.25
CA GLY A 63 -8.19 -12.34 -6.71
C GLY A 63 -9.35 -11.57 -7.37
N TRP A 64 -9.42 -11.70 -8.69
CA TRP A 64 -10.36 -10.99 -9.56
C TRP A 64 -11.84 -11.29 -9.28
N SER A 65 -12.18 -12.56 -9.02
CA SER A 65 -13.57 -12.95 -8.74
C SER A 65 -14.11 -12.32 -7.46
N HIS A 66 -13.30 -12.25 -6.40
CA HIS A 66 -13.72 -11.58 -5.17
C HIS A 66 -13.88 -10.07 -5.36
N TRP A 67 -13.08 -9.45 -6.24
CA TRP A 67 -13.28 -8.04 -6.59
C TRP A 67 -14.60 -7.83 -7.35
N ALA A 68 -14.97 -8.71 -8.28
CA ALA A 68 -16.28 -8.68 -8.94
C ALA A 68 -17.43 -8.79 -7.91
N GLU A 69 -17.36 -9.71 -6.95
CA GLU A 69 -18.35 -9.83 -5.86
C GLU A 69 -18.46 -8.53 -5.02
N ILE A 70 -17.34 -7.86 -4.77
CA ILE A 70 -17.31 -6.57 -4.06
C ILE A 70 -18.03 -5.49 -4.89
N LEU A 71 -17.76 -5.43 -6.20
CA LEU A 71 -18.39 -4.48 -7.12
C LEU A 71 -19.89 -4.72 -7.24
N ASP A 72 -20.33 -5.96 -7.41
CA ASP A 72 -21.75 -6.32 -7.45
C ASP A 72 -22.44 -5.89 -6.16
N LYS A 73 -21.84 -6.17 -5.00
CA LYS A 73 -22.42 -5.74 -3.73
C LYS A 73 -22.46 -4.21 -3.56
N GLN A 74 -21.51 -3.49 -4.16
CA GLN A 74 -21.39 -2.04 -4.02
C GLN A 74 -22.29 -1.28 -5.00
N TYR A 75 -22.52 -1.84 -6.19
CA TYR A 75 -23.14 -1.14 -7.32
C TYR A 75 -24.33 -1.86 -7.94
N ALA A 76 -24.60 -3.13 -7.65
CA ALA A 76 -25.76 -3.83 -8.19
C ALA A 76 -27.04 -3.51 -7.40
N GLY A 77 -28.16 -3.35 -8.11
CA GLY A 77 -29.50 -3.12 -7.56
C GLY A 77 -29.89 -1.64 -7.41
N ASP A 78 -30.96 -1.37 -6.66
CA ASP A 78 -31.56 -0.05 -6.47
C ASP A 78 -30.76 0.91 -5.54
N GLY A 79 -29.54 0.53 -5.17
CA GLY A 79 -28.63 1.34 -4.38
C GLY A 79 -27.72 0.53 -3.45
N GLN A 80 -26.79 1.24 -2.80
CA GLN A 80 -25.82 0.64 -1.87
C GLN A 80 -26.51 0.00 -0.66
N PRO A 81 -26.00 -1.16 -0.16
CA PRO A 81 -26.44 -1.73 1.10
C PRO A 81 -26.39 -0.71 2.24
N ALA A 82 -27.41 -0.73 3.11
CA ALA A 82 -27.60 0.31 4.12
C ALA A 82 -26.40 0.48 5.07
N ASP A 83 -25.70 -0.62 5.39
CA ASP A 83 -24.52 -0.59 6.24
C ASP A 83 -23.30 0.03 5.52
N LEU A 84 -23.12 -0.25 4.23
CA LEU A 84 -22.08 0.34 3.38
C LEU A 84 -22.34 1.84 3.20
N ARG A 85 -23.58 2.21 2.89
CA ARG A 85 -24.01 3.62 2.79
C ARG A 85 -23.75 4.37 4.09
N ALA A 86 -24.16 3.82 5.24
CA ALA A 86 -23.90 4.42 6.54
C ALA A 86 -22.39 4.57 6.82
N TRP A 87 -21.58 3.60 6.41
CA TRP A 87 -20.12 3.64 6.52
C TRP A 87 -19.53 4.80 5.69
N TRP A 88 -19.94 4.96 4.43
CA TRP A 88 -19.50 6.05 3.54
C TRP A 88 -19.97 7.43 4.01
N THR A 89 -21.23 7.57 4.39
CA THR A 89 -21.78 8.84 4.89
C THR A 89 -21.01 9.34 6.10
N ARG A 90 -20.57 8.44 6.98
CA ARG A 90 -19.73 8.82 8.12
C ARG A 90 -18.33 9.26 7.69
N MET A 91 -17.71 8.56 6.75
CA MET A 91 -16.38 8.89 6.23
C MET A 91 -16.32 10.24 5.51
N ALA A 92 -17.41 10.65 4.84
CA ALA A 92 -17.48 11.93 4.12
C ALA A 92 -17.22 13.16 5.01
N ARG A 93 -17.29 13.02 6.35
CA ARG A 93 -16.92 14.08 7.31
C ARG A 93 -15.41 14.29 7.43
N TRP A 94 -14.60 13.31 7.02
CA TRP A 94 -13.15 13.28 7.23
C TRP A 94 -12.35 13.15 5.94
N ARG A 95 -13.01 12.84 4.82
CA ARG A 95 -12.39 12.80 3.50
C ARG A 95 -13.20 13.56 2.46
N SER A 96 -12.52 14.15 1.49
CA SER A 96 -13.12 14.83 0.33
C SER A 96 -13.08 13.98 -0.94
N GLY A 97 -12.34 12.87 -0.92
CA GLY A 97 -12.15 11.99 -2.07
C GLY A 97 -10.90 11.14 -1.91
N GLY A 98 -10.41 10.61 -3.03
CA GLY A 98 -9.20 9.84 -3.09
C GLY A 98 -8.88 9.36 -4.50
N PHE A 99 -7.81 8.59 -4.62
CA PHE A 99 -7.41 7.93 -5.84
C PHE A 99 -7.05 6.48 -5.54
N ASP A 100 -7.68 5.57 -6.28
CA ASP A 100 -7.62 4.15 -6.04
C ASP A 100 -6.89 3.45 -7.18
N ARG A 101 -6.14 2.41 -6.84
CA ARG A 101 -5.43 1.54 -7.77
C ARG A 101 -5.79 0.09 -7.50
N ILE A 102 -6.22 -0.61 -8.53
CA ILE A 102 -6.21 -2.07 -8.54
C ILE A 102 -4.82 -2.52 -8.94
N LEU A 103 -4.23 -3.37 -8.11
CA LEU A 103 -2.83 -3.75 -8.13
C LEU A 103 -2.68 -5.26 -8.26
N GLU A 104 -1.83 -5.67 -9.20
CA GLU A 104 -1.43 -7.06 -9.40
C GLU A 104 -0.01 -7.26 -8.82
N PRO A 105 0.20 -8.23 -7.93
CA PRO A 105 1.48 -8.45 -7.28
C PRO A 105 2.52 -9.03 -8.23
N ALA A 106 3.77 -8.57 -8.10
CA ALA A 106 4.91 -9.27 -8.70
C ALA A 106 5.06 -10.67 -8.08
N PRO A 107 5.70 -11.64 -8.76
CA PRO A 107 5.81 -13.02 -8.26
C PRO A 107 6.47 -13.16 -6.87
N TYR A 108 7.34 -12.23 -6.49
CA TYR A 108 8.06 -12.17 -5.22
C TYR A 108 7.37 -11.31 -4.15
N CYS A 109 6.22 -10.70 -4.47
CA CYS A 109 5.49 -9.85 -3.54
C CYS A 109 4.85 -10.71 -2.42
N PRO A 110 5.16 -10.44 -1.14
CA PRO A 110 4.58 -11.20 -0.04
C PRO A 110 3.08 -10.96 0.08
N THR A 111 2.35 -11.99 0.48
CA THR A 111 0.97 -11.90 0.93
C THR A 111 0.89 -11.27 2.31
N ARG A 112 -0.29 -10.78 2.68
CA ARG A 112 -0.58 -10.28 4.03
C ARG A 112 -0.25 -11.31 5.11
N GLN A 113 -0.52 -12.58 4.85
CA GLN A 113 -0.25 -13.66 5.79
C GLN A 113 1.26 -13.86 5.97
N GLU A 114 2.03 -13.86 4.89
CA GLU A 114 3.50 -13.95 4.94
C GLU A 114 4.13 -12.74 5.65
N LEU A 115 3.58 -11.53 5.49
CA LEU A 115 4.00 -10.35 6.26
C LEU A 115 3.76 -10.51 7.77
N ILE A 116 2.67 -11.17 8.15
CA ILE A 116 2.35 -11.45 9.55
C ILE A 116 3.34 -12.48 10.12
N GLU A 117 3.51 -13.60 9.41
CA GLU A 117 4.37 -14.73 9.80
C GLU A 117 5.84 -14.36 9.83
N GLY A 118 6.32 -13.62 8.82
CA GLY A 118 7.68 -13.09 8.74
C GLY A 118 7.96 -11.92 9.68
N ASN A 119 7.00 -11.52 10.51
CA ASN A 119 7.09 -10.40 11.44
C ASN A 119 7.65 -9.13 10.77
N VAL A 120 7.20 -8.83 9.55
CA VAL A 120 7.60 -7.61 8.83
C VAL A 120 6.96 -6.41 9.53
N ARG A 121 7.78 -5.62 10.24
CA ARG A 121 7.35 -4.49 11.05
C ARG A 121 8.24 -3.28 10.82
N GLY A 122 7.68 -2.07 10.96
CA GLY A 122 8.45 -0.84 10.77
C GLY A 122 7.81 0.38 11.41
N ARG A 123 8.63 1.32 11.91
CA ARG A 123 8.17 2.63 12.39
C ARG A 123 7.74 3.55 11.24
N ALA A 124 8.17 3.22 10.03
CA ALA A 124 7.84 3.90 8.81
C ALA A 124 7.61 2.87 7.68
N CYS A 125 6.98 3.34 6.61
CA CYS A 125 6.92 2.67 5.34
C CYS A 125 7.33 3.66 4.25
N LEU A 126 8.25 3.27 3.39
CA LEU A 126 8.60 4.04 2.20
C LEU A 126 7.75 3.55 1.04
N GLN A 127 6.94 4.43 0.49
CA GLN A 127 6.15 4.16 -0.71
C GLN A 127 6.80 4.82 -1.90
N GLU A 128 7.14 4.02 -2.91
CA GLU A 128 7.49 4.48 -4.24
C GLU A 128 6.29 4.29 -5.19
N ILE A 129 5.93 5.36 -5.90
CA ILE A 129 5.08 5.30 -7.09
C ILE A 129 5.97 5.66 -8.28
N ALA A 130 6.29 4.67 -9.11
CA ALA A 130 7.13 4.82 -10.29
C ALA A 130 6.26 5.01 -11.54
N THR A 131 6.56 6.05 -12.32
CA THR A 131 6.04 6.18 -13.69
C THR A 131 6.98 5.43 -14.61
N VAL A 132 6.51 4.32 -15.19
CA VAL A 132 7.29 3.49 -16.11
C VAL A 132 6.93 3.79 -17.56
N ARG A 133 7.85 3.45 -18.48
CA ARG A 133 7.50 3.37 -19.90
C ARG A 133 6.30 2.44 -20.08
N ALA A 134 5.39 2.76 -20.99
CA ALA A 134 4.23 1.93 -21.29
C ALA A 134 4.67 0.48 -21.55
N GLY A 135 4.03 -0.47 -20.85
CA GLY A 135 4.34 -1.90 -20.92
C GLY A 135 5.59 -2.37 -20.15
N ALA A 136 6.35 -1.47 -19.51
CA ALA A 136 7.62 -1.81 -18.85
C ALA A 136 7.48 -2.13 -17.35
N ALA A 137 6.25 -2.24 -16.82
CA ALA A 137 6.04 -2.46 -15.38
C ALA A 137 6.64 -3.79 -14.89
N ASP A 138 6.46 -4.87 -15.65
CA ASP A 138 7.01 -6.19 -15.29
C ASP A 138 8.55 -6.18 -15.36
N GLU A 139 9.14 -5.63 -16.42
CA GLU A 139 10.61 -5.49 -16.53
C GLU A 139 11.21 -4.67 -15.38
N TYR A 140 10.52 -3.61 -14.97
CA TYR A 140 10.92 -2.79 -13.84
C TYR A 140 10.86 -3.56 -12.52
N LEU A 141 9.79 -4.33 -12.28
CA LEU A 141 9.63 -5.15 -11.08
C LEU A 141 10.65 -6.30 -11.05
N ASP A 142 10.98 -6.90 -12.18
CA ASP A 142 12.06 -7.88 -12.29
C ASP A 142 13.42 -7.26 -11.96
N ALA A 143 13.68 -6.04 -12.45
CA ALA A 143 14.89 -5.31 -12.10
C ALA A 143 14.96 -4.99 -10.60
N VAL A 144 13.83 -4.62 -9.98
CA VAL A 144 13.73 -4.44 -8.53
C VAL A 144 14.08 -5.74 -7.81
N ALA A 145 13.50 -6.88 -8.21
CA ALA A 145 13.74 -8.18 -7.58
C ALA A 145 15.23 -8.58 -7.61
N VAL A 146 15.87 -8.42 -8.77
CA VAL A 146 17.23 -8.90 -9.00
C VAL A 146 18.28 -7.93 -8.47
N ARG A 147 18.07 -6.62 -8.65
CA ARG A 147 19.12 -5.61 -8.44
C ARG A 147 18.92 -4.79 -7.17
N TRP A 148 17.69 -4.56 -6.75
CA TRP A 148 17.41 -3.64 -5.65
C TRP A 148 17.01 -4.32 -4.35
N LEU A 149 16.14 -5.32 -4.41
CA LEU A 149 15.62 -6.03 -3.24
C LEU A 149 16.75 -6.54 -2.32
N PRO A 150 17.81 -7.24 -2.82
CA PRO A 150 18.89 -7.69 -1.95
C PRO A 150 19.64 -6.54 -1.26
N VAL A 151 19.87 -5.44 -1.98
CA VAL A 151 20.57 -4.25 -1.48
C VAL A 151 19.74 -3.53 -0.41
N ALA A 152 18.44 -3.35 -0.66
CA ALA A 152 17.51 -2.77 0.30
C ALA A 152 17.43 -3.60 1.58
N GLU A 153 17.38 -4.92 1.46
CA GLU A 153 17.29 -5.83 2.62
C GLU A 153 18.55 -5.87 3.47
N GLN A 154 19.74 -5.86 2.86
CA GLN A 154 21.02 -5.74 3.55
C GLN A 154 21.11 -4.44 4.36
N ARG A 155 20.42 -3.39 3.91
CA ARG A 155 20.37 -2.08 4.56
C ARG A 155 19.22 -1.95 5.57
N GLY A 156 18.49 -3.03 5.82
CA GLY A 156 17.48 -3.14 6.87
C GLY A 156 16.05 -2.79 6.44
N LEU A 157 15.81 -2.51 5.16
CA LEU A 157 14.45 -2.42 4.63
C LEU A 157 13.86 -3.82 4.49
N ARG A 158 12.53 -3.95 4.51
CA ARG A 158 11.85 -5.22 4.22
C ARG A 158 10.69 -4.97 3.26
N LEU A 159 10.55 -5.80 2.25
CA LEU A 159 9.49 -5.62 1.26
C LEU A 159 8.11 -5.81 1.92
N VAL A 160 7.22 -4.83 1.72
CA VAL A 160 5.79 -4.92 2.07
C VAL A 160 4.97 -5.27 0.85
N GLY A 161 5.38 -4.80 -0.33
CA GLY A 161 4.84 -5.29 -1.58
C GLY A 161 5.42 -4.57 -2.80
N ALA A 162 5.25 -5.20 -3.96
CA ALA A 162 5.69 -4.72 -5.26
C ALA A 162 4.63 -5.09 -6.29
N TYR A 163 4.10 -4.11 -7.00
CA TYR A 163 2.88 -4.26 -7.78
C TYR A 163 2.98 -3.51 -9.10
N ARG A 164 2.36 -4.07 -10.13
CA ARG A 164 1.91 -3.29 -11.30
C ARG A 164 0.46 -2.88 -11.11
N THR A 165 0.07 -1.82 -11.80
CA THR A 165 -1.33 -1.38 -11.83
C THR A 165 -2.08 -2.14 -12.93
N ALA A 166 -3.36 -2.44 -12.70
CA ALA A 166 -4.15 -3.23 -13.63
C ALA A 166 -4.87 -2.39 -14.70
N MET A 167 -5.18 -1.12 -14.37
CA MET A 167 -5.94 -0.22 -15.26
C MET A 167 -5.05 0.79 -16.01
N ARG A 168 -3.73 0.68 -15.87
CA ARG A 168 -2.74 1.44 -16.62
C ARG A 168 -1.45 0.64 -16.71
N ASP A 169 -0.71 0.80 -17.79
CA ASP A 169 0.54 0.08 -18.05
C ASP A 169 1.80 0.93 -17.80
N THR A 170 1.62 2.11 -17.20
CA THR A 170 2.68 3.10 -16.97
C THR A 170 2.98 3.34 -15.48
N GLU A 171 2.49 2.51 -14.56
CA GLU A 171 2.70 2.73 -13.12
C GLU A 171 2.96 1.44 -12.36
N ALA A 172 3.99 1.48 -11.52
CA ALA A 172 4.32 0.46 -10.54
C ALA A 172 4.35 1.07 -9.13
N VAL A 173 3.97 0.28 -8.14
CA VAL A 173 3.91 0.68 -6.72
C VAL A 173 4.77 -0.26 -5.91
N ILE A 174 5.68 0.29 -5.09
CA ILE A 174 6.55 -0.49 -4.20
C ILE A 174 6.44 0.07 -2.79
N LEU A 175 6.32 -0.82 -1.82
CA LEU A 175 6.21 -0.48 -0.41
C LEU A 175 7.31 -1.20 0.36
N TRP A 176 8.09 -0.44 1.13
CA TRP A 176 9.14 -0.96 2.01
C TRP A 176 8.80 -0.65 3.46
N SER A 177 8.86 -1.64 4.33
CA SER A 177 8.89 -1.44 5.77
C SER A 177 10.27 -0.91 6.17
N VAL A 178 10.27 0.15 6.97
CA VAL A 178 11.49 0.79 7.47
C VAL A 178 11.47 0.73 9.00
N PRO A 179 12.43 0.03 9.64
CA PRO A 179 12.37 -0.26 11.06
C PRO A 179 12.46 0.99 11.94
N THR A 180 13.28 1.98 11.57
CA THR A 180 13.49 3.23 12.30
C THR A 180 13.62 4.41 11.36
N PHE A 181 13.36 5.63 11.84
CA PHE A 181 13.59 6.84 11.04
C PHE A 181 15.07 7.07 10.70
N ASP A 182 16.00 6.57 11.53
CA ASP A 182 17.44 6.57 11.22
C ASP A 182 17.77 5.68 10.01
N VAL A 183 17.15 4.50 9.90
CA VAL A 183 17.30 3.67 8.69
C VAL A 183 16.69 4.36 7.47
N PHE A 184 15.59 5.12 7.63
CA PHE A 184 15.04 5.93 6.55
C PHE A 184 15.99 7.06 6.10
N THR A 185 16.57 7.83 7.02
CA THR A 185 17.49 8.91 6.64
C THR A 185 18.79 8.38 6.03
N ARG A 186 19.33 7.27 6.56
CA ARG A 186 20.44 6.54 5.93
C ARG A 186 20.05 5.96 4.56
N HIS A 187 18.78 5.56 4.39
CA HIS A 187 18.29 5.13 3.10
C HIS A 187 18.41 6.25 2.07
N LEU A 188 17.94 7.46 2.40
CA LEU A 188 17.96 8.62 1.49
C LEU A 188 19.37 9.11 1.14
N SER A 189 20.32 9.03 2.07
CA SER A 189 21.66 9.60 1.86
C SER A 189 22.67 8.64 1.22
N ALA A 190 22.36 7.35 1.10
CA ALA A 190 23.37 6.39 0.69
C ALA A 190 23.66 6.40 -0.82
N PRO A 191 24.91 6.10 -1.23
CA PRO A 191 25.29 5.90 -2.63
C PRO A 191 24.43 4.86 -3.34
N GLU A 192 24.16 3.71 -2.72
CA GLU A 192 23.45 2.59 -3.34
C GLU A 192 22.01 2.95 -3.73
N THR A 193 21.36 3.82 -2.95
CA THR A 193 20.03 4.35 -3.31
C THR A 193 20.11 5.23 -4.55
N ARG A 194 21.15 6.07 -4.67
CA ARG A 194 21.36 6.92 -5.86
C ARG A 194 21.72 6.10 -7.08
N GLU A 195 22.61 5.12 -6.92
CA GLU A 195 23.00 4.18 -7.98
C GLU A 195 21.80 3.38 -8.49
N TRP A 196 20.96 2.88 -7.58
CA TRP A 196 19.68 2.27 -7.98
C TRP A 196 18.79 3.27 -8.70
N ALA A 197 18.66 4.49 -8.17
CA ALA A 197 17.78 5.48 -8.75
C ALA A 197 18.16 5.85 -10.19
N ASP A 198 19.47 5.88 -10.49
CA ASP A 198 20.02 6.10 -11.83
C ASP A 198 19.85 4.87 -12.73
N ALA A 199 20.16 3.67 -12.22
CA ALA A 199 19.97 2.43 -12.97
C ALA A 199 18.49 2.19 -13.34
N ALA A 200 17.56 2.53 -12.45
CA ALA A 200 16.14 2.36 -12.63
C ALA A 200 15.57 3.22 -13.78
N ARG A 201 16.28 4.28 -14.22
CA ARG A 201 15.89 5.12 -15.36
C ARG A 201 15.79 4.37 -16.69
N ALA A 202 16.37 3.17 -16.78
CA ALA A 202 16.18 2.30 -17.94
C ALA A 202 14.71 1.88 -18.15
N TRP A 203 13.91 1.87 -17.09
CA TRP A 203 12.50 1.46 -17.11
C TRP A 203 11.53 2.56 -16.71
N ARG A 204 11.93 3.43 -15.77
CA ARG A 204 11.08 4.50 -15.26
C ARG A 204 11.45 5.88 -15.82
N THR A 205 10.43 6.65 -16.17
CA THR A 205 10.57 8.05 -16.61
C THR A 205 10.51 9.02 -15.44
N ASP A 206 9.83 8.64 -14.36
CA ASP A 206 9.73 9.40 -13.11
C ASP A 206 9.47 8.46 -11.92
N HIS A 207 9.71 8.93 -10.70
CA HIS A 207 9.29 8.24 -9.49
C HIS A 207 9.06 9.22 -8.34
N ARG A 208 8.13 8.87 -7.46
CA ARG A 208 7.91 9.60 -6.22
C ARG A 208 7.99 8.66 -5.03
N GLU A 209 8.94 8.95 -4.15
CA GLU A 209 9.00 8.36 -2.82
C GLU A 209 8.26 9.24 -1.80
N THR A 210 7.48 8.60 -0.93
CA THR A 210 6.73 9.24 0.15
C THR A 210 6.93 8.45 1.43
N LEU A 211 7.13 9.16 2.54
CA LEU A 211 7.22 8.57 3.87
C LEU A 211 5.81 8.39 4.44
N LEU A 212 5.49 7.15 4.79
CA LEU A 212 4.24 6.75 5.40
C LEU A 212 4.48 6.30 6.85
N VAL A 213 3.63 6.71 7.78
CA VAL A 213 3.67 6.30 9.18
C VAL A 213 2.53 5.31 9.43
N PRO A 214 2.82 4.04 9.76
CA PRO A 214 1.78 3.04 9.96
C PRO A 214 0.92 3.41 11.17
N SER A 215 -0.39 3.24 11.03
CA SER A 215 -1.29 3.25 12.19
C SER A 215 -1.18 1.93 12.94
N ARG A 216 -1.61 1.90 14.21
CA ARG A 216 -1.66 0.68 15.04
C ARG A 216 -2.52 -0.46 14.46
N TRP A 217 -3.35 -0.18 13.45
CA TRP A 217 -4.20 -1.17 12.79
C TRP A 217 -3.55 -1.84 11.58
N SER A 218 -2.39 -1.34 11.13
CA SER A 218 -1.60 -1.98 10.06
C SER A 218 -0.91 -3.22 10.59
N VAL A 219 -0.89 -4.32 9.81
CA VAL A 219 -0.17 -5.54 10.22
C VAL A 219 1.34 -5.31 10.32
N VAL A 220 1.84 -4.30 9.60
CA VAL A 220 3.24 -3.89 9.61
C VAL A 220 3.61 -2.90 10.73
N HIS A 221 2.67 -2.52 11.60
CA HIS A 221 2.97 -1.63 12.73
C HIS A 221 3.76 -2.37 13.82
N PRO A 222 4.79 -1.80 14.47
CA PRO A 222 5.67 -2.52 15.40
C PRO A 222 4.95 -3.16 16.59
N GLU A 223 3.88 -2.52 17.05
CA GLU A 223 3.06 -2.99 18.16
C GLU A 223 1.84 -3.80 17.70
N TRP A 224 1.69 -4.06 16.40
CA TRP A 224 0.58 -4.86 15.92
C TRP A 224 0.68 -6.28 16.47
N ARG A 225 -0.46 -6.80 16.91
CA ARG A 225 -0.62 -8.17 17.35
C ARG A 225 -1.88 -8.75 16.69
N PRO A 226 -1.87 -10.05 16.33
CA PRO A 226 -3.10 -10.71 15.94
C PRO A 226 -4.07 -10.62 17.10
N ARG A 227 -5.35 -10.36 16.82
CA ARG A 227 -6.38 -10.46 17.87
C ARG A 227 -6.43 -11.91 18.33
N ALA A 228 -6.41 -12.14 19.65
CA ALA A 228 -6.73 -13.44 20.20
C ALA A 228 -8.09 -13.89 19.65
N ARG A 229 -8.13 -15.10 19.09
CA ARG A 229 -9.37 -15.71 18.59
C ARG A 229 -10.29 -16.04 19.75
#